data_AF-A0A961FTX9-F1
#
_entry.id   AF-A0A961FTX9-F1
#
_cell.length_a   1.000
_cell.length_b   1.000
_cell.length_c   1.000
_cell.angle_alpha   90.00
_cell.angle_beta   90.00
_cell.angle_gamma   90.00
#
_symmetry.space_group_name_H-M   'P 1'
#
loop_
_entity.id
_entity.type
_entity.pdbx_description
1 polymer ?
#
loop_
_entity_poly.entity_id
_entity_poly.type
_entity_poly.pdbx_seq_one_letter_code
_entity_poly.pdbx_strand_id
1 'polypeptide(L)'
;TGKGGSRTGGGLGGRRRTLWQRLKRLLTRQRPQAPRTGQTMLPVLIQVFAGFTKLDGRVDEGDIDSILGFLRYDYPETVYSELRQLYSKALREPQNLDQIARDLAGRLPLEEKILLGVQLYVLISRAGLPKENLITFYQFMTTLGVASEAINIVYQLNTSELNEAGTAPPSEGEQPLETIIFARRKPADVVLEPLSDSNSLAAFRFRDLVLVKNIGSAPIIARGRQVNEGEFCRVYDGQRILIAEVVLDYQDLVFYFNAKKSVSAVQLFLAQDGNGAQFIEKVRSKQSYIEVKFGLNITVNVLRDIAASIGQARLRRGATMEVSVRDKIVFDDLTEIAFSDLRRRARELGGRFSLLPTRTEYLVSNDPNRLREGDILLGAGTGGNLLLRIRCNYQEKSGELEIVDASQAVVVRGTPVRGHTFLRDGDTIAVGEGQFLRCHFSDGIIEEERAVINSL
;
A
#
# COMPACT_ATOMS: atom_id res chain seq x y z
N THR A 1 -62.78 55.87 32.19
CA THR A 1 -63.00 54.83 33.21
C THR A 1 -62.35 53.53 32.75
N GLY A 2 -61.56 52.89 33.63
CA GLY A 2 -61.06 51.48 33.64
C GLY A 2 -60.54 50.83 32.34
N LYS A 3 -59.24 50.55 32.18
CA LYS A 3 -58.44 49.37 32.63
C LYS A 3 -58.87 47.99 32.10
N GLY A 4 -57.89 47.29 31.49
CA GLY A 4 -57.85 45.86 31.08
C GLY A 4 -57.49 45.74 29.59
N GLY A 5 -56.29 45.34 29.12
CA GLY A 5 -55.52 44.12 29.40
C GLY A 5 -56.17 42.92 28.68
N SER A 6 -55.62 42.21 27.69
CA SER A 6 -54.28 42.14 27.09
C SER A 6 -54.32 41.26 25.81
N ARG A 7 -53.28 41.40 24.96
CA ARG A 7 -52.71 40.44 23.97
C ARG A 7 -53.51 40.09 22.70
N THR A 8 -52.93 40.40 21.53
CA THR A 8 -52.30 39.44 20.58
C THR A 8 -51.74 40.17 19.35
N GLY A 9 -50.59 39.72 18.81
CA GLY A 9 -50.15 40.06 17.44
C GLY A 9 -48.73 40.63 17.30
N GLY A 10 -47.72 39.89 17.73
CA GLY A 10 -46.30 40.21 17.48
C GLY A 10 -45.87 39.87 16.05
N GLY A 11 -45.02 40.73 15.49
CA GLY A 11 -44.61 40.77 14.09
C GLY A 11 -43.91 39.52 13.56
N LEU A 12 -44.28 39.17 12.33
CA LEU A 12 -43.54 38.28 11.44
C LEU A 12 -42.37 39.06 10.81
N GLY A 13 -41.17 38.84 11.33
CA GLY A 13 -39.95 39.44 10.77
C GLY A 13 -38.69 38.72 11.23
N GLY A 14 -38.17 37.81 10.38
CA GLY A 14 -36.77 37.41 10.40
C GLY A 14 -36.41 36.19 11.26
N ARG A 15 -36.42 34.99 10.65
CA ARG A 15 -35.58 33.85 11.09
C ARG A 15 -35.53 32.75 10.02
N ARG A 16 -34.73 32.95 8.97
CA ARG A 16 -34.36 31.89 8.00
C ARG A 16 -32.89 31.94 7.53
N ARG A 17 -31.96 32.39 8.38
CA ARG A 17 -30.52 32.48 8.02
C ARG A 17 -29.55 31.65 8.87
N THR A 18 -30.00 30.84 9.83
CA THR A 18 -29.11 30.15 10.80
C THR A 18 -28.96 28.64 10.63
N LEU A 19 -29.71 27.99 9.73
CA LEU A 19 -29.60 26.54 9.47
C LEU A 19 -28.56 26.19 8.39
N TRP A 20 -28.42 27.03 7.36
CA TRP A 20 -27.46 26.80 6.26
C TRP A 20 -25.99 26.99 6.65
N GLN A 21 -25.70 27.79 7.68
CA GLN A 21 -24.32 27.97 8.18
C GLN A 21 -23.86 26.82 9.07
N ARG A 22 -24.77 26.04 9.68
CA ARG A 22 -24.43 24.82 10.42
C ARG A 22 -24.23 23.61 9.49
N LEU A 23 -25.00 23.51 8.40
CA LEU A 23 -24.79 22.50 7.35
C LEU A 23 -23.47 22.69 6.58
N LYS A 24 -23.04 23.94 6.33
CA LYS A 24 -21.72 24.19 5.73
C LYS A 24 -20.55 23.71 6.61
N ARG A 25 -20.67 23.74 7.94
CA ARG A 25 -19.61 23.25 8.86
C ARG A 25 -19.57 21.73 8.99
N LEU A 26 -20.64 21.02 8.66
CA LEU A 26 -20.68 19.56 8.62
C LEU A 26 -20.17 19.00 7.27
N LEU A 27 -20.28 19.78 6.19
CA LEU A 27 -19.75 19.44 4.86
C LEU A 27 -18.30 19.90 4.60
N THR A 28 -17.74 20.74 5.49
CA THR A 28 -16.30 21.07 5.52
C THR A 28 -15.55 20.29 6.59
N ARG A 29 -16.09 19.14 7.04
CA ARG A 29 -15.28 18.15 7.75
C ARG A 29 -14.18 17.73 6.79
N GLN A 30 -12.97 18.13 7.17
CA GLN A 30 -11.73 17.88 6.46
C GLN A 30 -11.73 16.43 5.98
N ARG A 31 -11.76 16.25 4.65
CA ARG A 31 -11.17 15.05 4.06
C ARG A 31 -9.79 14.90 4.69
N PRO A 32 -9.35 13.69 5.07
CA PRO A 32 -8.00 13.50 5.56
C PRO A 32 -7.09 14.16 4.53
N GLN A 33 -6.39 15.22 4.97
CA GLN A 33 -5.40 15.86 4.12
C GLN A 33 -4.40 14.76 3.80
N ALA A 34 -4.23 14.46 2.51
CA ALA A 34 -3.07 13.73 2.04
C ALA A 34 -1.85 14.34 2.74
N PRO A 35 -0.93 13.51 3.27
CA PRO A 35 0.16 14.00 4.10
C PRO A 35 0.88 15.11 3.34
N ARG A 36 0.90 16.29 3.95
CA ARG A 36 1.78 17.39 3.56
C ARG A 36 3.18 17.02 4.01
N THR A 37 3.81 16.08 3.30
CA THR A 37 5.21 15.69 3.49
C THR A 37 6.05 16.40 2.44
N GLY A 38 6.95 17.27 2.90
CA GLY A 38 8.06 17.80 2.10
C GLY A 38 7.65 18.79 1.01
N GLN A 39 8.60 19.59 0.56
CA GLN A 39 8.46 20.35 -0.68
C GLN A 39 8.02 19.38 -1.79
N THR A 40 6.98 19.70 -2.56
CA THR A 40 6.68 18.90 -3.76
C THR A 40 7.97 18.80 -4.56
N MET A 41 8.56 17.60 -4.68
CA MET A 41 9.77 17.36 -5.49
C MET A 41 9.53 17.63 -6.98
N LEU A 42 8.28 17.88 -7.35
CA LEU A 42 7.82 18.09 -8.71
C LEU A 42 8.57 19.21 -9.46
N PRO A 43 8.82 20.43 -8.91
CA PRO A 43 9.59 21.44 -9.62
C PRO A 43 11.03 20.99 -9.87
N VAL A 44 11.65 20.31 -8.91
CA VAL A 44 13.01 19.75 -9.05
C VAL A 44 13.02 18.67 -10.12
N LEU A 45 12.05 17.75 -10.10
CA LEU A 45 11.91 16.70 -11.09
C LEU A 45 11.72 17.28 -12.50
N ILE A 46 10.83 18.26 -12.66
CA ILE A 46 10.57 18.98 -13.91
C ILE A 46 11.86 19.67 -14.39
N GLN A 47 12.59 20.33 -13.49
CA GLN A 47 13.82 21.03 -13.80
C GLN A 47 14.92 20.09 -14.29
N VAL A 48 15.18 19.03 -13.52
CA VAL A 48 16.17 18.01 -13.85
C VAL A 48 15.79 17.32 -15.16
N PHE A 49 14.53 16.90 -15.30
CA PHE A 49 14.04 16.25 -16.52
C PHE A 49 14.11 17.16 -17.76
N ALA A 50 13.82 18.47 -17.62
CA ALA A 50 14.03 19.43 -18.69
C ALA A 50 15.49 19.50 -19.15
N GLY A 51 16.44 19.29 -18.23
CA GLY A 51 17.86 19.17 -18.54
C GLY A 51 18.16 17.93 -19.40
N PHE A 52 17.57 16.78 -19.06
CA PHE A 52 17.67 15.56 -19.87
C PHE A 52 17.11 15.76 -21.29
N THR A 53 15.94 16.37 -21.42
CA THR A 53 15.32 16.60 -22.73
C THR A 53 16.08 17.56 -23.64
N LYS A 54 17.01 18.35 -23.09
CA LYS A 54 17.84 19.29 -23.87
C LYS A 54 19.15 18.68 -24.37
N LEU A 55 19.52 17.47 -23.94
CA LEU A 55 20.81 16.85 -24.29
C LEU A 55 20.97 16.69 -25.81
N ASP A 56 19.90 16.29 -26.49
CA ASP A 56 19.90 16.08 -27.95
C ASP A 56 19.76 17.40 -28.75
N GLY A 57 19.67 18.55 -28.06
CA GLY A 57 19.56 19.88 -28.67
C GLY A 57 18.27 20.14 -29.46
N ARG A 58 17.35 19.17 -29.51
CA ARG A 58 16.06 19.27 -30.18
C ARG A 58 14.96 19.00 -29.16
N VAL A 59 14.12 20.00 -28.94
CA VAL A 59 12.90 19.86 -28.15
C VAL A 59 11.75 19.99 -29.12
N ASP A 60 11.11 18.87 -29.47
CA ASP A 60 9.90 18.86 -30.29
C ASP A 60 8.68 19.22 -29.43
N GLU A 61 7.74 20.00 -29.98
CA GLU A 61 6.47 20.29 -29.31
C GLU A 61 5.66 19.01 -29.06
N GLY A 62 5.76 18.02 -29.95
CA GLY A 62 5.16 16.70 -29.77
C GLY A 62 5.70 15.96 -28.54
N ASP A 63 7.00 16.06 -28.29
CA ASP A 63 7.65 15.46 -27.11
C ASP A 63 7.22 16.19 -25.83
N ILE A 64 7.12 17.52 -25.87
CA ILE A 64 6.64 18.32 -24.73
C ILE A 64 5.21 17.92 -24.34
N ASP A 65 4.30 17.81 -25.30
CA ASP A 65 2.91 17.45 -25.01
C ASP A 65 2.79 16.01 -24.51
N SER A 66 3.60 15.09 -25.03
CA SER A 66 3.73 13.71 -24.52
C SER A 66 4.20 13.68 -23.06
N ILE A 67 5.28 14.42 -22.75
CA ILE A 67 5.85 14.56 -21.41
C ILE A 67 4.88 15.19 -20.42
N LEU A 68 4.19 16.26 -20.81
CA LEU A 68 3.18 16.90 -19.99
C LEU A 68 1.97 15.98 -19.78
N GLY A 69 1.62 15.17 -20.78
CA GLY A 69 0.66 14.08 -20.65
C GLY A 69 1.07 13.10 -19.54
N PHE A 70 2.32 12.63 -19.57
CA PHE A 70 2.88 11.73 -18.55
C PHE A 70 2.88 12.36 -17.16
N LEU A 71 3.35 13.61 -17.03
CA LEU A 71 3.38 14.33 -15.75
C LEU A 71 1.97 14.56 -15.19
N ARG A 72 0.99 14.88 -16.05
CA ARG A 72 -0.41 15.00 -15.62
C ARG A 72 -0.93 13.70 -15.03
N TYR A 73 -0.55 12.57 -15.59
CA TYR A 73 -0.86 11.29 -14.97
C TYR A 73 -0.07 11.13 -13.69
N ASP A 74 1.26 11.17 -13.70
CA ASP A 74 2.08 10.89 -12.52
C ASP A 74 2.02 11.97 -11.43
N TYR A 75 1.22 13.02 -11.59
CA TYR A 75 0.91 14.09 -10.63
C TYR A 75 -0.52 14.64 -10.85
N PRO A 76 -1.58 13.85 -10.58
CA PRO A 76 -2.96 14.22 -10.92
C PRO A 76 -3.49 15.39 -10.08
N GLU A 77 -2.88 15.64 -8.93
CA GLU A 77 -3.23 16.75 -8.03
C GLU A 77 -2.72 18.10 -8.55
N THR A 78 -1.79 18.12 -9.51
CA THR A 78 -1.25 19.36 -10.07
C THR A 78 -2.07 19.81 -11.27
N VAL A 79 -2.41 21.10 -11.31
CA VAL A 79 -3.17 21.66 -12.43
C VAL A 79 -2.32 21.61 -13.70
N TYR A 80 -2.87 21.13 -14.80
CA TYR A 80 -2.13 21.00 -16.07
C TYR A 80 -1.49 22.32 -16.54
N SER A 81 -2.17 23.45 -16.34
CA SER A 81 -1.60 24.78 -16.66
C SER A 81 -0.35 25.10 -15.84
N GLU A 82 -0.30 24.67 -14.58
CA GLU A 82 0.84 24.84 -13.69
C GLU A 82 2.01 23.94 -14.13
N LEU A 83 1.74 22.66 -14.44
CA LEU A 83 2.74 21.75 -15.01
C LEU A 83 3.36 22.32 -16.29
N ARG A 84 2.52 22.80 -17.21
CA ARG A 84 2.97 23.41 -18.47
C ARG A 84 3.83 24.64 -18.23
N GLN A 85 3.44 25.51 -17.30
CA GLN A 85 4.21 26.71 -16.95
C GLN A 85 5.57 26.35 -16.33
N LEU A 86 5.60 25.44 -15.36
CA LEU A 86 6.84 24.98 -14.72
C LEU A 86 7.80 24.36 -15.72
N TYR A 87 7.30 23.45 -16.58
CA TYR A 87 8.14 22.79 -17.58
C TYR A 87 8.61 23.75 -18.67
N SER A 88 7.73 24.62 -19.17
CA SER A 88 8.12 25.65 -20.15
C SER A 88 9.18 26.61 -19.59
N LYS A 89 9.07 26.97 -18.31
CA LYS A 89 10.09 27.78 -17.62
C LYS A 89 11.42 27.04 -17.53
N ALA A 90 11.41 25.79 -17.07
CA ALA A 90 12.61 24.96 -16.99
C ALA A 90 13.28 24.76 -18.36
N LEU A 91 12.50 24.63 -19.44
CA LEU A 91 13.00 24.55 -20.81
C LEU A 91 13.60 25.86 -21.34
N ARG A 92 13.35 27.01 -20.72
CA ARG A 92 13.99 28.28 -21.11
C ARG A 92 15.27 28.56 -20.32
N GLU A 93 15.39 27.97 -19.14
CA GLU A 93 16.55 28.15 -18.27
C GLU A 93 17.69 27.18 -18.64
N PRO A 94 18.96 27.60 -18.55
CA PRO A 94 20.09 26.69 -18.69
C PRO A 94 20.07 25.71 -17.51
N GLN A 95 20.04 24.41 -17.81
CA GLN A 95 20.03 23.37 -16.78
C GLN A 95 21.46 22.87 -16.58
N ASN A 96 22.07 23.23 -15.44
CA ASN A 96 23.34 22.66 -15.02
C ASN A 96 23.05 21.47 -14.09
N LEU A 97 22.94 20.27 -14.67
CA LEU A 97 22.60 19.05 -13.96
C LEU A 97 23.59 18.72 -12.85
N ASP A 98 24.89 18.97 -13.06
CA ASP A 98 25.92 18.75 -12.04
C ASP A 98 25.74 19.67 -10.84
N GLN A 99 25.47 20.96 -11.07
CA GLN A 99 25.23 21.91 -9.99
C GLN A 99 23.95 21.56 -9.22
N ILE A 100 22.88 21.22 -9.94
CA ILE A 100 21.62 20.80 -9.32
C ILE A 100 21.84 19.56 -8.45
N ALA A 101 22.56 18.55 -8.95
CA ALA A 101 22.87 17.35 -8.20
C ALA A 101 23.69 17.64 -6.92
N ARG A 102 24.70 18.50 -6.98
CA ARG A 102 25.51 18.91 -5.81
C ARG A 102 24.68 19.63 -4.76
N ASP A 103 23.83 20.55 -5.19
CA ASP A 103 22.94 21.31 -4.29
C ASP A 103 21.95 20.36 -3.58
N LEU A 104 21.40 19.38 -4.31
CA LEU A 104 20.49 18.38 -3.76
C LEU A 104 21.22 17.36 -2.88
N ALA A 105 22.48 17.04 -3.16
CA ALA A 105 23.24 16.01 -2.44
C ALA A 105 23.36 16.30 -0.94
N GLY A 106 23.50 17.58 -0.56
CA GLY A 106 23.56 18.01 0.84
C GLY A 106 22.22 18.31 1.50
N ARG A 107 21.13 18.36 0.72
CA ARG A 107 19.79 18.76 1.19
C ARG A 107 18.82 17.60 1.33
N LEU A 108 18.86 16.65 0.40
CA LEU A 108 17.94 15.53 0.37
C LEU A 108 18.46 14.38 1.24
N PRO A 109 17.62 13.75 2.09
CA PRO A 109 17.95 12.46 2.69
C PRO A 109 18.10 11.39 1.60
N LEU A 110 18.85 10.32 1.90
CA LEU A 110 19.08 9.17 1.00
C LEU A 110 17.79 8.69 0.33
N GLU A 111 16.77 8.56 1.16
CA GLU A 111 15.40 8.24 0.83
C GLU A 111 14.78 9.08 -0.31
N GLU A 112 14.90 10.41 -0.25
CA GLU A 112 14.37 11.30 -1.28
C GLU A 112 15.23 11.26 -2.54
N LYS A 113 16.54 10.99 -2.41
CA LYS A 113 17.44 10.77 -3.56
C LYS A 113 17.05 9.52 -4.34
N ILE A 114 16.73 8.42 -3.65
CA ILE A 114 16.26 7.17 -4.29
C ILE A 114 14.93 7.43 -5.00
N LEU A 115 13.97 8.09 -4.34
CA LEU A 115 12.67 8.43 -4.94
C LEU A 115 12.84 9.27 -6.21
N LEU A 116 13.70 10.30 -6.16
CA LEU A 116 14.05 11.13 -7.31
C LEU A 116 14.66 10.28 -8.44
N GLY A 117 15.60 9.39 -8.12
CA GLY A 117 16.22 8.48 -9.08
C GLY A 117 15.20 7.59 -9.80
N VAL A 118 14.28 6.97 -9.06
CA VAL A 118 13.21 6.13 -9.63
C VAL A 118 12.32 6.94 -10.57
N GLN A 119 11.89 8.13 -10.13
CA GLN A 119 11.02 8.99 -10.93
C GLN A 119 11.71 9.50 -12.21
N LEU A 120 12.97 9.91 -12.12
CA LEU A 120 13.77 10.32 -13.28
C LEU A 120 13.94 9.17 -14.27
N TYR A 121 14.28 7.98 -13.77
CA TYR A 121 14.44 6.81 -14.62
C TYR A 121 13.15 6.48 -15.39
N VAL A 122 12.00 6.49 -14.70
CA VAL A 122 10.69 6.24 -15.34
C VAL A 122 10.39 7.27 -16.43
N LEU A 123 10.69 8.55 -16.20
CA LEU A 123 10.48 9.60 -17.22
C LEU A 123 11.41 9.42 -18.42
N ILE A 124 12.68 9.10 -18.19
CA ILE A 124 13.67 8.82 -19.25
C ILE A 124 13.26 7.58 -20.06
N SER A 125 12.76 6.54 -19.39
CA SER A 125 12.28 5.31 -20.01
C SER A 125 11.11 5.56 -20.96
N ARG A 126 10.14 6.38 -20.56
CA ARG A 126 9.01 6.75 -21.43
C ARG A 126 9.41 7.61 -22.63
N ALA A 127 10.54 8.32 -22.56
CA ALA A 127 11.11 9.04 -23.68
C ALA A 127 11.92 8.14 -24.65
N GLY A 128 11.87 6.82 -24.49
CA GLY A 128 12.55 5.86 -25.36
C GLY A 128 13.96 5.48 -24.92
N LEU A 129 14.39 5.85 -23.70
CA LEU A 129 15.67 5.44 -23.10
C LEU A 129 16.92 5.65 -23.99
N PRO A 130 17.16 6.85 -24.57
CA PRO A 130 18.41 7.11 -25.29
C PRO A 130 19.64 6.81 -24.43
N LYS A 131 20.68 6.21 -25.03
CA LYS A 131 21.93 5.87 -24.32
C LYS A 131 22.54 7.08 -23.61
N GLU A 132 22.47 8.25 -24.23
CA GLU A 132 22.99 9.51 -23.68
C GLU A 132 22.24 9.95 -22.42
N ASN A 133 20.91 9.79 -22.40
CA ASN A 133 20.09 10.07 -21.22
C ASN A 133 20.43 9.11 -20.07
N LEU A 134 20.72 7.84 -20.38
CA LEU A 134 21.10 6.86 -19.36
C LEU A 134 22.49 7.14 -18.78
N ILE A 135 23.47 7.53 -19.60
CA ILE A 135 24.80 7.97 -19.12
C ILE A 135 24.64 9.18 -18.21
N THR A 136 23.87 10.18 -18.65
CA THR A 136 23.62 11.40 -17.88
C THR A 136 22.89 11.08 -16.56
N PHE A 137 22.00 10.09 -16.56
CA PHE A 137 21.31 9.63 -15.35
C PHE A 137 22.32 9.09 -14.32
N TYR A 138 23.22 8.21 -14.74
CA TYR A 138 24.26 7.69 -13.85
C TYR A 138 25.20 8.78 -13.33
N GLN A 139 25.58 9.74 -14.17
CA GLN A 139 26.40 10.89 -13.76
C GLN A 139 25.69 11.77 -12.72
N PHE A 140 24.41 12.09 -12.97
CA PHE A 140 23.58 12.86 -12.04
C PHE A 140 23.45 12.14 -10.69
N MET A 141 23.15 10.85 -10.70
CA MET A 141 22.99 10.06 -9.48
C MET A 141 24.32 9.88 -8.72
N THR A 142 25.43 9.77 -9.44
CA THR A 142 26.77 9.74 -8.83
C THR A 142 27.07 11.05 -8.11
N THR A 143 26.79 12.19 -8.75
CA THR A 143 26.97 13.51 -8.13
C THR A 143 26.00 13.75 -6.97
N LEU A 144 24.80 13.17 -7.03
CA LEU A 144 23.83 13.19 -5.93
C LEU A 144 24.28 12.35 -4.72
N GLY A 145 25.30 11.48 -4.91
CA GLY A 145 25.89 10.63 -3.88
C GLY A 145 25.18 9.28 -3.71
N VAL A 146 24.49 8.79 -4.75
CA VAL A 146 23.69 7.56 -4.74
C VAL A 146 23.93 6.70 -5.99
N ALA A 147 25.21 6.51 -6.34
CA ALA A 147 25.62 5.79 -7.54
C ALA A 147 25.21 4.30 -7.50
N SER A 148 25.40 3.65 -6.35
CA SER A 148 25.06 2.23 -6.16
C SER A 148 23.54 2.01 -6.26
N GLU A 149 22.75 2.91 -5.68
CA GLU A 149 21.29 2.88 -5.75
C GLU A 149 20.80 3.09 -7.17
N ALA A 150 21.46 3.95 -7.97
CA ALA A 150 21.12 4.12 -9.37
C ALA A 150 21.28 2.83 -10.19
N ILE A 151 22.37 2.08 -9.95
CA ILE A 151 22.58 0.77 -10.58
C ILE A 151 21.44 -0.18 -10.18
N ASN A 152 21.11 -0.23 -8.88
CA ASN A 152 20.04 -1.09 -8.39
C ASN A 152 18.66 -0.71 -8.95
N ILE A 153 18.35 0.59 -9.05
CA ILE A 153 17.10 1.08 -9.66
C ILE A 153 16.99 0.60 -11.11
N VAL A 154 18.02 0.81 -11.92
CA VAL A 154 18.01 0.40 -13.34
C VAL A 154 17.90 -1.12 -13.45
N TYR A 155 18.64 -1.87 -12.63
CA TYR A 155 18.57 -3.33 -12.66
C TYR A 155 17.18 -3.85 -12.29
N GLN A 156 16.60 -3.38 -11.18
CA GLN A 156 15.29 -3.82 -10.70
C GLN A 156 14.16 -3.49 -11.70
N LEU A 157 14.16 -2.27 -12.23
CA LEU A 157 13.11 -1.83 -13.15
C LEU A 157 13.18 -2.52 -14.53
N ASN A 158 14.28 -3.21 -14.84
CA ASN A 158 14.46 -3.98 -16.09
C ASN A 158 14.78 -5.45 -15.87
N THR A 159 14.53 -6.00 -14.68
CA THR A 159 14.91 -7.38 -14.34
C THR A 159 14.38 -8.40 -15.35
N SER A 160 13.17 -8.22 -15.89
CA SER A 160 12.62 -9.08 -16.94
C SER A 160 13.48 -9.12 -18.20
N GLU A 161 13.90 -7.95 -18.70
CA GLU A 161 14.70 -7.79 -19.93
C GLU A 161 16.16 -8.24 -19.70
N LEU A 162 16.71 -7.97 -18.52
CA LEU A 162 18.08 -8.31 -18.17
C LEU A 162 18.27 -9.81 -17.90
N ASN A 163 17.23 -10.48 -17.39
CA ASN A 163 17.22 -11.93 -17.22
C ASN A 163 17.20 -12.66 -18.57
N GLU A 164 16.45 -12.17 -19.55
CA GLU A 164 16.48 -12.69 -20.93
C GLU A 164 17.86 -12.51 -21.57
N ALA A 165 18.55 -11.41 -21.26
CA ALA A 165 19.90 -11.12 -21.72
C ALA A 165 21.01 -11.87 -20.94
N GLY A 166 20.67 -12.71 -19.96
CA GLY A 166 21.65 -13.47 -19.17
C GLY A 166 22.55 -12.62 -18.26
N THR A 167 22.09 -11.41 -17.89
CA THR A 167 22.88 -10.48 -17.08
C THR A 167 22.76 -10.83 -15.60
N ALA A 168 23.87 -11.17 -14.96
CA ALA A 168 23.90 -11.47 -13.53
C ALA A 168 23.51 -10.23 -12.69
N PRO A 169 22.75 -10.40 -11.60
CA PRO A 169 22.44 -9.29 -10.70
C PRO A 169 23.70 -8.65 -10.14
N PRO A 170 23.70 -7.33 -9.92
CA PRO A 170 24.77 -6.68 -9.18
C PRO A 170 24.89 -7.30 -7.78
N SER A 171 26.12 -7.33 -7.25
CA SER A 171 26.47 -7.90 -5.94
C SER A 171 25.50 -7.46 -4.84
N GLU A 172 25.14 -8.38 -3.95
CA GLU A 172 24.16 -8.28 -2.85
C GLU A 172 24.13 -6.92 -2.11
N GLY A 173 23.46 -5.94 -2.71
CA GLY A 173 23.00 -4.74 -2.03
C GLY A 173 21.52 -4.88 -1.70
N GLU A 174 21.05 -4.20 -0.65
CA GLU A 174 19.61 -4.09 -0.39
C GLU A 174 18.94 -3.51 -1.65
N GLN A 175 18.04 -4.32 -2.20
CA GLN A 175 17.18 -3.96 -3.32
C GLN A 175 16.25 -2.83 -2.86
N PRO A 176 16.40 -1.59 -3.38
CA PRO A 176 15.67 -0.45 -2.84
C PRO A 176 14.16 -0.55 -3.09
N LEU A 177 13.75 -1.19 -4.20
CA LEU A 177 12.36 -1.39 -4.54
C LEU A 177 11.87 -2.77 -4.10
N GLU A 178 10.68 -2.80 -3.49
CA GLU A 178 9.92 -4.04 -3.40
C GLU A 178 9.35 -4.36 -4.79
N THR A 179 9.39 -5.62 -5.21
CA THR A 179 8.94 -6.06 -6.54
C THR A 179 7.97 -7.22 -6.46
N ILE A 180 6.91 -7.21 -7.26
CA ILE A 180 5.96 -8.33 -7.40
C ILE A 180 5.67 -8.59 -8.87
N ILE A 181 5.69 -9.85 -9.27
CA ILE A 181 5.36 -10.29 -10.62
C ILE A 181 4.01 -11.02 -10.63
N PHE A 182 3.11 -10.55 -11.49
CA PHE A 182 1.82 -11.17 -11.78
C PHE A 182 1.85 -11.79 -13.17
N ALA A 183 1.55 -13.08 -13.28
CA ALA A 183 1.41 -13.75 -14.57
C ALA A 183 0.50 -14.97 -14.48
N ARG A 184 0.28 -15.65 -15.60
CA ARG A 184 -0.50 -16.90 -15.66
C ARG A 184 0.16 -18.07 -14.94
N ARG A 185 1.50 -18.12 -14.89
CA ARG A 185 2.26 -19.29 -14.40
C ARG A 185 3.49 -18.86 -13.62
N LYS A 186 4.05 -19.81 -12.87
CA LYS A 186 5.38 -19.67 -12.25
C LYS A 186 6.44 -19.39 -13.32
N PRO A 187 7.49 -18.61 -13.03
CA PRO A 187 7.97 -18.18 -11.71
C PRO A 187 7.32 -16.91 -11.12
N ALA A 188 6.14 -16.47 -11.57
CA ALA A 188 5.43 -15.33 -10.96
C ALA A 188 5.20 -15.46 -9.45
N ASP A 189 5.24 -14.32 -8.76
CA ASP A 189 4.91 -14.22 -7.33
C ASP A 189 3.43 -14.52 -7.11
N VAL A 190 2.57 -13.90 -7.92
CA VAL A 190 1.11 -14.06 -7.87
C VAL A 190 0.63 -14.64 -9.19
N VAL A 191 0.01 -15.82 -9.12
CA VAL A 191 -0.55 -16.50 -10.29
C VAL A 191 -2.01 -16.10 -10.48
N LEU A 192 -2.34 -15.61 -11.68
CA LEU A 192 -3.69 -15.20 -12.06
C LEU A 192 -4.14 -16.06 -13.25
N GLU A 193 -4.87 -17.14 -12.98
CA GLU A 193 -5.27 -18.14 -13.99
C GLU A 193 -5.99 -17.59 -15.23
N PRO A 194 -6.86 -16.56 -15.15
CA PRO A 194 -7.55 -16.01 -16.34
C PRO A 194 -6.62 -15.29 -17.31
N LEU A 195 -5.39 -15.01 -16.92
CA LEU A 195 -4.43 -14.34 -17.80
C LEU A 195 -3.99 -15.28 -18.92
N SER A 196 -3.77 -14.71 -20.09
CA SER A 196 -3.06 -15.42 -21.16
C SER A 196 -1.54 -15.29 -20.97
N ASP A 197 -0.76 -16.07 -21.71
CA ASP A 197 0.71 -16.01 -21.61
C ASP A 197 1.31 -14.71 -22.16
N SER A 198 0.54 -13.92 -22.91
CA SER A 198 0.94 -12.57 -23.34
C SER A 198 0.68 -11.50 -22.28
N ASN A 199 0.03 -11.84 -21.17
CA ASN A 199 -0.21 -10.91 -20.07
C ASN A 199 0.78 -11.16 -18.93
N SER A 200 1.57 -10.16 -18.58
CA SER A 200 2.44 -10.19 -17.42
C SER A 200 2.67 -8.77 -16.90
N LEU A 201 2.64 -8.60 -15.58
CA LEU A 201 2.75 -7.29 -14.93
C LEU A 201 3.79 -7.36 -13.80
N ALA A 202 4.75 -6.44 -13.81
CA ALA A 202 5.60 -6.19 -12.67
C ALA A 202 5.06 -4.99 -11.90
N ALA A 203 4.97 -5.08 -10.58
CA ALA A 203 4.66 -3.97 -9.69
C ALA A 203 5.88 -3.66 -8.82
N PHE A 204 6.17 -2.38 -8.63
CA PHE A 204 7.26 -1.89 -7.80
C PHE A 204 6.73 -0.94 -6.72
N ARG A 205 7.27 -1.04 -5.51
CA ARG A 205 6.97 -0.12 -4.42
C ARG A 205 8.25 0.48 -3.84
N PHE A 206 8.23 1.80 -3.69
CA PHE A 206 9.14 2.55 -2.83
C PHE A 206 8.32 3.51 -1.98
N ARG A 207 8.12 3.18 -0.70
CA ARG A 207 7.18 3.91 0.16
C ARG A 207 5.79 4.03 -0.46
N ASP A 208 5.31 5.27 -0.61
CA ASP A 208 4.01 5.60 -1.17
C ASP A 208 4.02 5.60 -2.71
N LEU A 209 5.20 5.49 -3.33
CA LEU A 209 5.31 5.33 -4.78
C LEU A 209 5.00 3.88 -5.14
N VAL A 210 3.89 3.67 -5.84
CA VAL A 210 3.55 2.39 -6.48
C VAL A 210 3.59 2.58 -7.99
N LEU A 211 4.40 1.75 -8.64
CA LEU A 211 4.56 1.70 -10.09
C LEU A 211 4.17 0.33 -10.61
N VAL A 212 3.67 0.27 -11.83
CA VAL A 212 3.52 -0.96 -12.59
C VAL A 212 4.22 -0.84 -13.93
N LYS A 213 4.85 -1.93 -14.39
CA LYS A 213 5.46 -2.07 -15.71
C LYS A 213 4.77 -3.22 -16.43
N ASN A 214 4.23 -2.99 -17.61
CA ASN A 214 3.75 -4.08 -18.43
C ASN A 214 4.98 -4.84 -18.97
N ILE A 215 5.11 -6.10 -18.61
CA ILE A 215 6.20 -6.97 -19.05
C ILE A 215 5.68 -8.12 -19.93
N GLY A 216 4.41 -8.03 -20.35
CA GLY A 216 3.82 -8.90 -21.36
C GLY A 216 3.59 -8.13 -22.67
N SER A 217 3.46 -8.88 -23.75
CA SER A 217 3.25 -8.34 -25.10
C SER A 217 1.83 -7.81 -25.33
N ALA A 218 0.84 -8.25 -24.53
CA ALA A 218 -0.51 -7.71 -24.59
C ALA A 218 -0.63 -6.43 -23.74
N PRO A 219 -1.26 -5.36 -24.26
CA PRO A 219 -1.43 -4.12 -23.51
C PRO A 219 -2.36 -4.30 -22.31
N ILE A 220 -2.11 -3.51 -21.27
CA ILE A 220 -3.01 -3.38 -20.11
C ILE A 220 -3.65 -2.00 -20.09
N ILE A 221 -4.68 -1.80 -19.28
CA ILE A 221 -5.28 -0.49 -19.06
C ILE A 221 -5.04 -0.08 -17.60
N ALA A 222 -4.36 1.04 -17.39
CA ALA A 222 -4.22 1.64 -16.08
C ALA A 222 -4.65 3.10 -16.18
N ARG A 223 -5.53 3.54 -15.26
CA ARG A 223 -6.00 4.95 -15.20
C ARG A 223 -6.63 5.47 -16.49
N GLY A 224 -7.32 4.59 -17.22
CA GLY A 224 -7.98 4.95 -18.48
C GLY A 224 -7.05 5.11 -19.67
N ARG A 225 -5.76 4.76 -19.55
CA ARG A 225 -4.83 4.70 -20.68
C ARG A 225 -4.30 3.30 -20.89
N GLN A 226 -3.94 3.01 -22.14
CA GLN A 226 -3.19 1.82 -22.49
C GLN A 226 -1.76 1.95 -21.93
N VAL A 227 -1.21 0.83 -21.46
CA VAL A 227 0.19 0.67 -21.07
C VAL A 227 0.74 -0.50 -21.88
N ASN A 228 1.61 -0.18 -22.83
CA ASN A 228 2.22 -1.16 -23.73
C ASN A 228 3.39 -1.88 -23.05
N GLU A 229 3.89 -2.94 -23.69
CA GLU A 229 5.07 -3.66 -23.24
C GLU A 229 6.25 -2.71 -22.96
N GLY A 230 6.93 -2.91 -21.83
CA GLY A 230 8.02 -2.06 -21.37
C GLY A 230 7.57 -0.76 -20.67
N GLU A 231 6.33 -0.30 -20.88
CA GLU A 231 5.89 0.98 -20.34
C GLU A 231 5.53 0.92 -18.85
N PHE A 232 5.86 2.01 -18.16
CA PHE A 232 5.53 2.21 -16.74
C PHE A 232 4.24 3.02 -16.56
N CYS A 233 3.51 2.75 -15.48
CA CYS A 233 2.41 3.56 -14.98
C CYS A 233 2.46 3.71 -13.46
N ARG A 234 2.33 4.94 -12.96
CA ARG A 234 2.15 5.19 -11.52
C ARG A 234 0.69 4.97 -11.13
N VAL A 235 0.50 4.28 -10.01
CA VAL A 235 -0.80 3.92 -9.45
C VAL A 235 -1.00 4.62 -8.12
N TYR A 236 -2.18 5.21 -7.92
CA TYR A 236 -2.56 5.89 -6.69
C TYR A 236 -3.68 5.16 -5.97
N ASP A 237 -3.90 5.52 -4.71
CA ASP A 237 -5.05 5.04 -3.95
C ASP A 237 -6.37 5.27 -4.70
N GLY A 238 -7.27 4.29 -4.60
CA GLY A 238 -8.53 4.23 -5.32
C GLY A 238 -8.44 3.91 -6.82
N GLN A 239 -7.24 3.82 -7.41
CA GLN A 239 -7.09 3.51 -8.83
C GLN A 239 -7.07 2.01 -9.10
N ARG A 240 -7.44 1.66 -10.33
CA ARG A 240 -7.55 0.29 -10.83
C ARG A 240 -6.70 0.09 -12.07
N ILE A 241 -6.24 -1.13 -12.23
CA ILE A 241 -5.50 -1.68 -13.38
C ILE A 241 -6.34 -2.83 -13.92
N LEU A 242 -6.54 -2.85 -15.23
CA LEU A 242 -7.19 -3.92 -15.96
C LEU A 242 -6.16 -4.65 -16.82
N ILE A 243 -5.98 -5.94 -16.54
CA ILE A 243 -5.08 -6.86 -17.23
C ILE A 243 -5.97 -7.93 -17.86
N ALA A 244 -6.27 -7.83 -19.15
CA ALA A 244 -7.33 -8.61 -19.80
C ALA A 244 -8.66 -8.49 -19.02
N GLU A 245 -9.14 -9.57 -18.40
CA GLU A 245 -10.37 -9.59 -17.58
C GLU A 245 -10.09 -9.45 -16.06
N VAL A 246 -8.82 -9.23 -15.69
CA VAL A 246 -8.39 -9.10 -14.30
C VAL A 246 -8.31 -7.64 -13.89
N VAL A 247 -9.10 -7.28 -12.88
CA VAL A 247 -9.00 -5.97 -12.22
C VAL A 247 -8.18 -6.13 -10.95
N LEU A 248 -7.09 -5.38 -10.86
CA LEU A 248 -6.32 -5.16 -9.63
C LEU A 248 -6.49 -3.70 -9.21
N ASP A 249 -6.63 -3.43 -7.92
CA ASP A 249 -6.61 -2.07 -7.40
C ASP A 249 -5.33 -1.77 -6.59
N TYR A 250 -5.16 -0.52 -6.20
CA TYR A 250 -4.02 -0.10 -5.38
C TYR A 250 -3.90 -0.90 -4.07
N GLN A 251 -5.03 -1.23 -3.43
CA GLN A 251 -5.06 -1.96 -2.16
C GLN A 251 -4.67 -3.42 -2.35
N ASP A 252 -4.95 -4.02 -3.51
CA ASP A 252 -4.42 -5.32 -3.89
C ASP A 252 -2.90 -5.30 -3.98
N LEU A 253 -2.32 -4.32 -4.68
CA LEU A 253 -0.86 -4.20 -4.81
C LEU A 253 -0.19 -4.04 -3.45
N VAL A 254 -0.67 -3.10 -2.62
CA VAL A 254 -0.16 -2.87 -1.26
C VAL A 254 -0.24 -4.15 -0.42
N PHE A 255 -1.35 -4.87 -0.50
CA PHE A 255 -1.51 -6.15 0.19
C PHE A 255 -0.45 -7.16 -0.25
N TYR A 256 -0.24 -7.34 -1.56
CA TYR A 256 0.74 -8.30 -2.04
C TYR A 256 2.18 -7.91 -1.66
N PHE A 257 2.51 -6.61 -1.61
CA PHE A 257 3.84 -6.16 -1.14
C PHE A 257 4.05 -6.53 0.32
N ASN A 258 3.06 -6.24 1.16
CA ASN A 258 3.11 -6.57 2.58
C ASN A 258 3.15 -8.10 2.82
N ALA A 259 2.45 -8.86 1.98
CA ALA A 259 2.48 -10.32 2.02
C ALA A 259 3.85 -10.87 1.59
N LYS A 260 4.47 -10.35 0.52
CA LYS A 260 5.81 -10.75 0.08
C LYS A 260 6.89 -10.44 1.12
N LYS A 261 6.74 -9.31 1.83
CA LYS A 261 7.62 -8.90 2.93
C LYS A 261 7.36 -9.67 4.24
N SER A 262 6.37 -10.55 4.29
CA SER A 262 5.98 -11.32 5.49
C SER A 262 5.72 -10.45 6.72
N VAL A 263 5.17 -9.24 6.53
CA VAL A 263 4.77 -8.32 7.62
C VAL A 263 3.27 -8.32 7.87
N SER A 264 2.51 -8.99 7.00
CA SER A 264 1.06 -9.12 7.09
C SER A 264 0.67 -10.58 6.87
N ALA A 265 0.38 -11.30 7.95
CA ALA A 265 -0.25 -12.62 7.89
C ALA A 265 -1.71 -12.47 8.32
N VAL A 266 -2.61 -12.57 7.36
CA VAL A 266 -4.04 -12.49 7.64
C VAL A 266 -4.61 -13.90 7.53
N GLN A 267 -5.20 -14.40 8.62
CA GLN A 267 -5.84 -15.70 8.65
C GLN A 267 -7.26 -15.61 9.20
N LEU A 268 -8.15 -16.45 8.70
CA LEU A 268 -9.53 -16.57 9.16
C LEU A 268 -9.92 -18.05 9.27
N PHE A 269 -10.94 -18.29 10.07
CA PHE A 269 -11.60 -19.59 10.16
C PHE A 269 -13.06 -19.47 9.74
N LEU A 270 -13.51 -20.42 8.94
CA LEU A 270 -14.94 -20.62 8.69
C LEU A 270 -15.47 -21.63 9.70
N ALA A 271 -16.58 -21.28 10.33
CA ALA A 271 -17.20 -22.05 11.38
C ALA A 271 -18.71 -22.15 11.18
N GLN A 272 -19.29 -23.21 11.75
CA GLN A 272 -20.72 -23.48 11.64
C GLN A 272 -21.31 -23.67 13.04
N ASP A 273 -22.44 -23.01 13.30
CA ASP A 273 -23.15 -23.18 14.57
C ASP A 273 -23.95 -24.50 14.60
N GLY A 274 -24.61 -24.78 15.73
CA GLY A 274 -25.42 -25.99 15.90
C GLY A 274 -26.66 -26.05 15.00
N ASN A 275 -27.07 -24.93 14.40
CA ASN A 275 -28.22 -24.82 13.50
C ASN A 275 -27.82 -24.86 12.02
N GLY A 276 -26.53 -25.01 11.73
CA GLY A 276 -26.00 -25.03 10.38
C GLY A 276 -25.67 -23.64 9.81
N ALA A 277 -25.81 -22.57 10.58
CA ALA A 277 -25.48 -21.22 10.12
C ALA A 277 -23.96 -21.03 10.06
N GLN A 278 -23.49 -20.54 8.92
CA GLN A 278 -22.07 -20.30 8.67
C GLN A 278 -21.65 -18.92 9.18
N PHE A 279 -20.50 -18.84 9.85
CA PHE A 279 -19.92 -17.59 10.32
C PHE A 279 -18.38 -17.62 10.21
N ILE A 280 -17.78 -16.44 10.38
CA ILE A 280 -16.33 -16.24 10.28
C ILE A 280 -15.80 -15.86 11.65
N GLU A 281 -14.67 -16.44 12.02
CA GLU A 281 -13.97 -16.15 13.26
C GLU A 281 -12.45 -15.98 13.03
N LYS A 282 -11.78 -15.23 13.90
CA LYS A 282 -10.33 -15.02 13.86
C LYS A 282 -9.54 -16.13 14.54
N VAL A 283 -10.19 -16.82 15.48
CA VAL A 283 -9.57 -17.81 16.35
C VAL A 283 -10.24 -19.14 16.10
N ARG A 284 -9.43 -20.18 15.93
CA ARG A 284 -9.94 -21.53 15.80
C ARG A 284 -10.76 -21.91 17.02
N SER A 285 -12.00 -22.32 16.78
CA SER A 285 -12.90 -22.88 17.77
C SER A 285 -13.18 -24.37 17.49
N LYS A 286 -13.99 -24.98 18.35
CA LYS A 286 -14.57 -26.31 18.10
C LYS A 286 -15.67 -26.27 17.03
N GLN A 287 -15.96 -25.14 16.41
CA GLN A 287 -16.92 -25.02 15.32
C GLN A 287 -16.23 -24.78 13.98
N SER A 288 -14.92 -24.45 13.97
CA SER A 288 -14.17 -24.25 12.73
C SER A 288 -14.06 -25.53 11.91
N TYR A 289 -14.28 -25.39 10.60
CA TYR A 289 -14.16 -26.46 9.62
C TYR A 289 -13.13 -26.16 8.53
N ILE A 290 -12.82 -24.89 8.26
CA ILE A 290 -11.77 -24.46 7.33
C ILE A 290 -10.94 -23.35 7.97
N GLU A 291 -9.62 -23.41 7.80
CA GLU A 291 -8.70 -22.30 8.02
C GLU A 291 -8.26 -21.75 6.66
N VAL A 292 -8.29 -20.43 6.51
CA VAL A 292 -7.87 -19.71 5.31
C VAL A 292 -6.73 -18.75 5.68
N LYS A 293 -5.59 -18.89 5.01
CA LYS A 293 -4.43 -17.99 5.17
C LYS A 293 -4.23 -17.19 3.89
N PHE A 294 -4.19 -15.87 4.01
CA PHE A 294 -4.00 -14.95 2.90
C PHE A 294 -2.54 -14.49 2.86
N GLY A 295 -1.85 -14.78 1.75
CA GLY A 295 -0.53 -14.26 1.42
C GLY A 295 -0.44 -13.95 -0.07
N LEU A 296 0.70 -14.25 -0.70
CA LEU A 296 0.84 -14.20 -2.17
C LEU A 296 -0.11 -15.19 -2.85
N ASN A 297 -0.24 -16.38 -2.26
CA ASN A 297 -1.28 -17.36 -2.54
C ASN A 297 -2.23 -17.45 -1.34
N ILE A 298 -3.43 -17.98 -1.56
CA ILE A 298 -4.34 -18.31 -0.47
C ILE A 298 -4.18 -19.79 -0.15
N THR A 299 -3.88 -20.12 1.10
CA THR A 299 -3.81 -21.52 1.56
C THR A 299 -5.08 -21.85 2.33
N VAL A 300 -5.72 -22.96 1.96
CA VAL A 300 -6.92 -23.48 2.58
C VAL A 300 -6.57 -24.79 3.28
N ASN A 301 -6.74 -24.84 4.60
CA ASN A 301 -6.59 -26.05 5.40
C ASN A 301 -7.96 -26.52 5.88
N VAL A 302 -8.36 -27.72 5.46
CA VAL A 302 -9.65 -28.30 5.81
C VAL A 302 -9.54 -29.00 7.17
N LEU A 303 -10.19 -28.46 8.18
CA LEU A 303 -10.13 -28.93 9.56
C LEU A 303 -11.12 -30.05 9.84
N ARG A 304 -12.21 -30.13 9.05
CA ARG A 304 -13.29 -31.11 9.17
C ARG A 304 -13.85 -31.49 7.80
N ASP A 305 -14.41 -32.68 7.69
CA ASP A 305 -15.16 -33.06 6.50
C ASP A 305 -16.35 -32.12 6.35
N ILE A 306 -16.51 -31.57 5.15
CA ILE A 306 -17.65 -30.72 4.84
C ILE A 306 -18.17 -30.99 3.44
N ALA A 307 -19.48 -30.80 3.28
CA ALA A 307 -20.20 -30.93 2.02
C ALA A 307 -19.98 -29.68 1.16
N ALA A 308 -18.75 -29.49 0.69
CA ALA A 308 -18.37 -28.40 -0.19
C ALA A 308 -17.19 -28.78 -1.10
N SER A 309 -16.98 -27.99 -2.14
CA SER A 309 -15.85 -28.08 -3.06
C SER A 309 -15.26 -26.70 -3.36
N ILE A 310 -13.99 -26.70 -3.78
CA ILE A 310 -13.35 -25.55 -4.43
C ILE A 310 -12.95 -26.02 -5.81
N GLY A 311 -13.53 -25.41 -6.84
CA GLY A 311 -13.46 -25.95 -8.20
C GLY A 311 -13.94 -27.41 -8.23
N GLN A 312 -13.07 -28.32 -8.69
CA GLN A 312 -13.36 -29.77 -8.73
C GLN A 312 -12.94 -30.52 -7.45
N ALA A 313 -12.24 -29.88 -6.52
CA ALA A 313 -11.70 -30.53 -5.34
C ALA A 313 -12.72 -30.55 -4.19
N ARG A 314 -13.15 -31.75 -3.77
CA ARG A 314 -14.03 -31.92 -2.61
C ARG A 314 -13.26 -31.72 -1.31
N LEU A 315 -13.84 -30.98 -0.36
CA LEU A 315 -13.18 -30.63 0.89
C LEU A 315 -13.27 -31.79 1.91
N ARG A 316 -12.12 -32.40 2.20
CA ARG A 316 -11.96 -33.51 3.16
C ARG A 316 -11.01 -33.10 4.27
N ARG A 317 -11.27 -33.58 5.49
CA ARG A 317 -10.42 -33.30 6.66
C ARG A 317 -8.96 -33.62 6.37
N GLY A 318 -8.08 -32.67 6.69
CA GLY A 318 -6.64 -32.77 6.48
C GLY A 318 -6.18 -32.33 5.10
N ALA A 319 -7.09 -32.08 4.15
CA ALA A 319 -6.72 -31.53 2.85
C ALA A 319 -6.15 -30.12 3.02
N THR A 320 -5.04 -29.86 2.33
CA THR A 320 -4.42 -28.54 2.20
C THR A 320 -4.33 -28.23 0.71
N MET A 321 -4.75 -27.04 0.31
CA MET A 321 -4.70 -26.62 -1.08
C MET A 321 -4.40 -25.13 -1.20
N GLU A 322 -3.69 -24.77 -2.28
CA GLU A 322 -3.53 -23.38 -2.69
C GLU A 322 -4.66 -23.03 -3.65
N VAL A 323 -5.23 -21.84 -3.45
CA VAL A 323 -6.36 -21.32 -4.23
C VAL A 323 -6.10 -19.88 -4.64
N SER A 324 -6.76 -19.44 -5.70
CA SER A 324 -6.77 -18.06 -6.14
C SER A 324 -7.78 -17.24 -5.33
N VAL A 325 -7.57 -15.92 -5.26
CA VAL A 325 -8.55 -14.98 -4.67
C VAL A 325 -9.89 -14.95 -5.42
N ARG A 326 -9.91 -15.40 -6.68
CA ARG A 326 -11.12 -15.51 -7.49
C ARG A 326 -11.91 -16.78 -7.25
N ASP A 327 -11.30 -17.78 -6.62
CA ASP A 327 -11.98 -19.04 -6.34
C ASP A 327 -13.10 -18.83 -5.33
N LYS A 328 -13.98 -19.82 -5.28
CA LYS A 328 -15.11 -19.86 -4.37
C LYS A 328 -15.19 -21.22 -3.72
N ILE A 329 -15.64 -21.21 -2.48
CA ILE A 329 -16.12 -22.41 -1.80
C ILE A 329 -17.59 -22.56 -2.20
N VAL A 330 -17.93 -23.69 -2.82
CA VAL A 330 -19.30 -24.03 -3.25
C VAL A 330 -19.80 -25.15 -2.36
N PHE A 331 -20.87 -24.89 -1.62
CA PHE A 331 -21.50 -25.89 -0.75
C PHE A 331 -22.55 -26.70 -1.51
N ASP A 332 -22.90 -27.89 -1.01
CA ASP A 332 -23.88 -28.77 -1.64
C ASP A 332 -25.30 -28.14 -1.73
N ASP A 333 -25.59 -27.14 -0.88
CA ASP A 333 -26.83 -26.33 -0.91
C ASP A 333 -26.78 -25.16 -1.91
N LEU A 334 -25.75 -25.13 -2.77
CA LEU A 334 -25.46 -24.09 -3.76
C LEU A 334 -25.11 -22.72 -3.17
N THR A 335 -24.90 -22.61 -1.86
CA THR A 335 -24.31 -21.40 -1.29
C THR A 335 -22.85 -21.28 -1.71
N GLU A 336 -22.41 -20.05 -1.96
CA GLU A 336 -21.04 -19.75 -2.38
C GLU A 336 -20.40 -18.74 -1.44
N ILE A 337 -19.14 -18.98 -1.09
CA ILE A 337 -18.30 -18.03 -0.37
C ILE A 337 -17.07 -17.72 -1.24
N ALA A 338 -16.96 -16.48 -1.70
CA ALA A 338 -15.81 -16.02 -2.47
C ALA A 338 -14.60 -15.70 -1.57
N PHE A 339 -13.41 -16.12 -1.98
CA PHE A 339 -12.18 -15.79 -1.23
C PHE A 339 -11.87 -14.28 -1.22
N SER A 340 -12.31 -13.54 -2.24
CA SER A 340 -12.23 -12.08 -2.29
C SER A 340 -13.01 -11.41 -1.14
N ASP A 341 -14.20 -11.92 -0.81
CA ASP A 341 -15.02 -11.44 0.31
C ASP A 341 -14.40 -11.82 1.66
N LEU A 342 -13.88 -13.04 1.78
CA LEU A 342 -13.17 -13.46 2.98
C LEU A 342 -11.93 -12.58 3.22
N ARG A 343 -11.15 -12.28 2.18
CA ARG A 343 -9.99 -11.38 2.29
C ARG A 343 -10.40 -9.98 2.74
N ARG A 344 -11.51 -9.44 2.21
CA ARG A 344 -12.05 -8.14 2.64
C ARG A 344 -12.43 -8.16 4.11
N ARG A 345 -13.19 -9.16 4.55
CA ARG A 345 -13.58 -9.32 5.96
C ARG A 345 -12.37 -9.51 6.88
N ALA A 346 -11.35 -10.21 6.41
CA ALA A 346 -10.14 -10.42 7.18
C ALA A 346 -9.39 -9.11 7.49
N ARG A 347 -9.41 -8.15 6.54
CA ARG A 347 -8.88 -6.80 6.76
C ARG A 347 -9.73 -5.97 7.72
N GLU A 348 -11.06 -6.15 7.70
CA GLU A 348 -11.99 -5.44 8.59
C GLU A 348 -11.87 -5.90 10.05
N LEU A 349 -11.65 -7.21 10.24
CA LEU A 349 -11.57 -7.81 11.57
C LEU A 349 -10.29 -7.38 12.31
N GLY A 350 -9.20 -7.03 11.61
CA GLY A 350 -7.89 -6.73 12.21
C GLY A 350 -6.97 -7.96 12.22
N GLY A 351 -5.65 -7.73 12.24
CA GLY A 351 -4.63 -8.78 12.14
C GLY A 351 -4.46 -9.63 13.39
N ARG A 352 -3.95 -10.85 13.22
CA ARG A 352 -3.47 -11.72 14.31
C ARG A 352 -2.06 -12.17 13.96
N PHE A 353 -1.09 -11.80 14.78
CA PHE A 353 0.33 -11.93 14.49
C PHE A 353 0.95 -12.97 15.40
N SER A 354 1.48 -14.03 14.80
CA SER A 354 2.21 -15.08 15.53
C SER A 354 3.63 -14.62 15.84
N LEU A 355 4.02 -14.76 17.10
CA LEU A 355 5.35 -14.48 17.62
C LEU A 355 6.19 -15.76 17.57
N LEU A 356 7.23 -15.75 16.73
CA LEU A 356 8.22 -16.82 16.68
C LEU A 356 8.96 -16.99 18.02
N PRO A 357 9.03 -18.21 18.58
CA PRO A 357 9.73 -18.46 19.85
C PRO A 357 11.22 -18.08 19.85
N THR A 358 11.84 -18.03 18.68
CA THR A 358 13.26 -17.69 18.48
C THR A 358 13.51 -16.18 18.38
N ARG A 359 12.46 -15.36 18.25
CA ARG A 359 12.56 -13.91 18.10
C ARG A 359 11.93 -13.23 19.31
N THR A 360 12.69 -12.36 19.96
CA THR A 360 12.26 -11.68 21.18
C THR A 360 11.93 -10.21 20.97
N GLU A 361 12.15 -9.63 19.78
CA GLU A 361 11.87 -8.22 19.50
C GLU A 361 11.05 -8.05 18.22
N TYR A 362 10.01 -7.24 18.28
CA TYR A 362 9.11 -6.92 17.17
C TYR A 362 8.92 -5.42 17.07
N LEU A 363 9.03 -4.88 15.86
CA LEU A 363 8.49 -3.57 15.54
C LEU A 363 7.01 -3.70 15.18
N VAL A 364 6.21 -2.75 15.65
CA VAL A 364 4.78 -2.68 15.37
C VAL A 364 4.49 -1.31 14.79
N SER A 365 3.94 -1.27 13.57
CA SER A 365 3.77 -0.01 12.82
C SER A 365 2.53 -0.06 11.94
N ASN A 366 1.96 1.11 11.64
CA ASN A 366 1.00 1.28 10.53
C ASN A 366 1.69 1.69 9.21
N ASP A 367 3.01 1.88 9.23
CA ASP A 367 3.86 2.15 8.07
C ASP A 367 4.75 0.93 7.76
N PRO A 368 4.53 0.22 6.64
CA PRO A 368 5.31 -0.96 6.26
C PRO A 368 6.78 -0.65 5.93
N ASN A 369 7.13 0.60 5.64
CA ASN A 369 8.51 1.00 5.31
C ASN A 369 9.43 0.96 6.53
N ARG A 370 8.85 1.01 7.74
CA ARG A 370 9.59 0.98 9.01
C ARG A 370 9.73 -0.42 9.58
N LEU A 371 9.22 -1.42 8.87
CA LEU A 371 9.17 -2.81 9.31
C LEU A 371 10.13 -3.68 8.51
N ARG A 372 10.61 -4.75 9.13
CA ARG A 372 11.40 -5.83 8.52
C ARG A 372 10.59 -7.11 8.47
N GLU A 373 11.09 -8.12 7.78
CA GLU A 373 10.44 -9.43 7.74
C GLU A 373 10.09 -9.93 9.14
N GLY A 374 8.85 -10.40 9.33
CA GLY A 374 8.33 -10.90 10.61
C GLY A 374 7.99 -9.85 11.66
N ASP A 375 8.14 -8.56 11.36
CA ASP A 375 7.52 -7.49 12.17
C ASP A 375 6.01 -7.38 11.91
N ILE A 376 5.33 -6.56 12.72
CA ILE A 376 3.88 -6.49 12.79
C ILE A 376 3.37 -5.23 12.09
N LEU A 377 2.72 -5.42 10.94
CA LEU A 377 2.00 -4.35 10.25
C LEU A 377 0.54 -4.29 10.73
N LEU A 378 0.16 -3.17 11.32
CA LEU A 378 -1.22 -2.90 11.72
C LEU A 378 -2.08 -2.51 10.52
N GLY A 379 -3.38 -2.80 10.60
CA GLY A 379 -4.35 -2.27 9.67
C GLY A 379 -4.35 -0.73 9.66
N ALA A 380 -4.67 -0.14 8.51
CA ALA A 380 -4.77 1.31 8.37
C ALA A 380 -5.77 1.89 9.38
N GLY A 381 -5.25 2.57 10.41
CA GLY A 381 -6.01 3.22 11.47
C GLY A 381 -6.41 4.66 11.15
N THR A 382 -7.21 5.28 12.02
CA THR A 382 -7.50 6.73 12.00
C THR A 382 -6.42 7.56 12.69
N GLY A 383 -5.49 6.92 13.41
CA GLY A 383 -4.34 7.55 14.03
C GLY A 383 -3.23 7.79 13.03
N GLY A 384 -2.49 8.89 13.21
CA GLY A 384 -1.28 9.20 12.42
C GLY A 384 -0.17 8.16 12.60
N ASN A 385 1.08 8.56 12.36
CA ASN A 385 2.21 7.64 12.40
C ASN A 385 2.34 6.96 13.77
N LEU A 386 2.60 5.65 13.75
CA LEU A 386 2.84 4.81 14.92
C LEU A 386 4.02 3.87 14.63
N LEU A 387 4.99 3.83 15.53
CA LEU A 387 6.03 2.84 15.62
C LEU A 387 6.27 2.49 17.10
N LEU A 388 6.02 1.24 17.43
CA LEU A 388 6.30 0.66 18.74
C LEU A 388 7.37 -0.42 18.59
N ARG A 389 8.10 -0.67 19.66
CA ARG A 389 8.95 -1.84 19.83
C ARG A 389 8.41 -2.66 20.98
N ILE A 390 8.16 -3.95 20.74
CA ILE A 390 7.70 -4.90 21.76
C ILE A 390 8.76 -5.97 21.92
N ARG A 391 9.33 -6.06 23.13
CA ARG A 391 10.23 -7.14 23.53
C ARG A 391 9.46 -8.20 24.30
N CYS A 392 9.60 -9.45 23.90
CA CYS A 392 8.87 -10.59 24.47
C CYS A 392 9.81 -11.43 25.35
N ASN A 393 9.34 -11.78 26.53
CA ASN A 393 9.94 -12.79 27.40
C ASN A 393 9.02 -14.02 27.46
N TYR A 394 9.34 -15.03 26.66
CA TYR A 394 8.52 -16.26 26.58
C TYR A 394 8.59 -17.14 27.83
N GLN A 395 9.65 -17.03 28.63
CA GLN A 395 9.77 -17.78 29.88
C GLN A 395 8.79 -17.23 30.93
N GLU A 396 8.70 -15.90 31.02
CA GLU A 396 7.82 -15.22 31.96
C GLU A 396 6.42 -14.94 31.40
N LYS A 397 6.18 -15.24 30.11
CA LYS A 397 4.94 -14.93 29.39
C LYS A 397 4.58 -13.44 29.52
N SER A 398 5.58 -12.58 29.33
CA SER A 398 5.49 -11.14 29.53
C SER A 398 6.19 -10.40 28.39
N GLY A 399 6.10 -9.07 28.41
CA GLY A 399 6.85 -8.24 27.48
C GLY A 399 7.15 -6.83 27.99
N GLU A 400 7.87 -6.07 27.18
CA GLU A 400 8.17 -4.67 27.39
C GLU A 400 7.78 -3.90 26.12
N LEU A 401 7.00 -2.85 26.29
CA LEU A 401 6.59 -1.92 25.24
C LEU A 401 7.49 -0.68 25.30
N GLU A 402 8.04 -0.28 24.17
CA GLU A 402 8.71 1.01 23.96
C GLU A 402 8.00 1.76 22.81
N ILE A 403 7.70 3.03 23.03
CA ILE A 403 7.17 3.96 22.03
C ILE A 403 8.37 4.58 21.31
N VAL A 404 8.58 4.20 20.06
CA VAL A 404 9.64 4.76 19.21
C VAL A 404 9.16 6.04 18.54
N ASP A 405 7.91 6.04 18.05
CA ASP A 405 7.26 7.20 17.44
C ASP A 405 5.73 7.02 17.52
N ALA A 406 4.99 8.05 17.91
CA ALA A 406 3.53 7.98 17.96
C ALA A 406 2.92 9.37 17.86
N SER A 407 2.03 9.56 16.89
CA SER A 407 1.27 10.80 16.72
C SER A 407 0.12 10.94 17.74
N GLN A 408 -0.34 9.83 18.31
CA GLN A 408 -1.41 9.77 19.29
C GLN A 408 -0.92 9.13 20.60
N ALA A 409 -1.62 9.41 21.69
CA ALA A 409 -1.28 8.84 22.99
C ALA A 409 -1.49 7.33 22.99
N VAL A 410 -0.44 6.58 23.35
CA VAL A 410 -0.50 5.14 23.55
C VAL A 410 -0.88 4.88 25.00
N VAL A 411 -1.89 4.04 25.23
CA VAL A 411 -2.44 3.77 26.56
C VAL A 411 -2.38 2.28 26.85
N VAL A 412 -1.84 1.90 28.01
CA VAL A 412 -1.81 0.51 28.47
C VAL A 412 -2.53 0.43 29.81
N ARG A 413 -3.49 -0.48 29.94
CA ARG A 413 -4.32 -0.64 31.17
C ARG A 413 -4.93 0.69 31.65
N GLY A 414 -5.39 1.52 30.71
CA GLY A 414 -5.99 2.84 31.01
C GLY A 414 -4.98 3.94 31.38
N THR A 415 -3.68 3.65 31.41
CA THR A 415 -2.64 4.63 31.74
C THR A 415 -1.86 5.04 30.48
N PRO A 416 -1.75 6.34 30.16
CA PRO A 416 -0.90 6.81 29.07
C PRO A 416 0.56 6.46 29.32
N VAL A 417 1.21 5.85 28.33
CA VAL A 417 2.62 5.47 28.37
C VAL A 417 3.47 6.59 27.80
N ARG A 418 4.59 6.91 28.45
CA ARG A 418 5.59 7.86 27.95
C ARG A 418 6.95 7.16 27.93
N GLY A 419 7.43 6.80 26.74
CA GLY A 419 8.68 6.05 26.59
C GLY A 419 8.44 4.54 26.63
N HIS A 420 8.43 3.92 27.81
CA HIS A 420 8.29 2.46 27.91
C HIS A 420 7.38 2.01 29.08
N THR A 421 6.90 0.77 29.02
CA THR A 421 6.17 0.09 30.10
C THR A 421 6.28 -1.43 29.99
N PHE A 422 6.16 -2.14 31.10
CA PHE A 422 6.00 -3.59 31.10
C PHE A 422 4.58 -4.00 30.69
N LEU A 423 4.49 -5.10 29.94
CA LEU A 423 3.28 -5.78 29.50
C LEU A 423 3.15 -7.14 30.17
N ARG A 424 1.93 -7.50 30.53
CA ARG A 424 1.54 -8.83 31.02
C ARG A 424 0.74 -9.57 29.95
N ASP A 425 0.67 -10.89 30.07
CA ASP A 425 -0.24 -11.69 29.25
C ASP A 425 -1.69 -11.19 29.41
N GLY A 426 -2.37 -10.98 28.28
CA GLY A 426 -3.70 -10.41 28.18
C GLY A 426 -3.77 -8.88 28.17
N ASP A 427 -2.66 -8.15 28.35
CA ASP A 427 -2.67 -6.69 28.34
C ASP A 427 -3.15 -6.14 26.98
N THR A 428 -3.85 -5.01 27.06
CA THR A 428 -4.34 -4.28 25.88
C THR A 428 -3.63 -2.94 25.76
N ILE A 429 -3.09 -2.67 24.59
CA ILE A 429 -2.43 -1.42 24.17
C ILE A 429 -3.40 -0.68 23.25
N ALA A 430 -3.96 0.44 23.70
CA ALA A 430 -4.71 1.33 22.83
C ALA A 430 -3.74 2.22 22.05
N VAL A 431 -3.82 2.16 20.72
CA VAL A 431 -2.89 2.84 19.80
C VAL A 431 -3.56 3.93 18.94
N GLY A 432 -4.87 4.09 19.09
CA GLY A 432 -5.64 5.14 18.44
C GLY A 432 -7.14 5.04 18.76
N GLU A 433 -7.95 5.90 18.14
CA GLU A 433 -9.41 5.84 18.32
C GLU A 433 -9.98 4.52 17.77
N GLY A 434 -10.37 3.64 18.69
CA GLY A 434 -10.99 2.36 18.34
C GLY A 434 -10.04 1.31 17.77
N GLN A 435 -8.72 1.44 17.99
CA GLN A 435 -7.72 0.45 17.58
C GLN A 435 -6.87 0.02 18.77
N PHE A 436 -6.78 -1.29 18.98
CA PHE A 436 -6.15 -1.90 20.15
C PHE A 436 -5.26 -3.08 19.74
N LEU A 437 -4.19 -3.30 20.49
CA LEU A 437 -3.37 -4.50 20.41
C LEU A 437 -3.52 -5.29 21.70
N ARG A 438 -3.92 -6.54 21.60
CA ARG A 438 -4.03 -7.46 22.71
C ARG A 438 -2.86 -8.43 22.68
N CYS A 439 -2.10 -8.46 23.76
CA CYS A 439 -0.91 -9.31 23.89
C CYS A 439 -1.30 -10.64 24.51
N HIS A 440 -1.09 -11.74 23.79
CA HIS A 440 -1.27 -13.12 24.24
C HIS A 440 0.09 -13.84 24.23
N PHE A 441 1.01 -13.42 25.11
CA PHE A 441 2.35 -13.98 25.20
C PHE A 441 2.35 -15.48 25.51
N SER A 442 1.36 -15.97 26.28
CA SER A 442 1.20 -17.41 26.54
C SER A 442 0.96 -18.22 25.27
N ASP A 443 0.24 -17.64 24.32
CA ASP A 443 -0.09 -18.26 23.03
C ASP A 443 0.94 -17.88 21.95
N GLY A 444 1.90 -17.02 22.28
CA GLY A 444 2.86 -16.45 21.33
C GLY A 444 2.18 -15.60 20.27
N ILE A 445 1.22 -14.74 20.64
CA ILE A 445 0.38 -14.00 19.69
C ILE A 445 0.19 -12.55 20.13
N ILE A 446 0.13 -11.64 19.16
CA ILE A 446 -0.44 -10.29 19.34
C ILE A 446 -1.64 -10.16 18.39
N GLU A 447 -2.76 -9.70 18.91
CA GLU A 447 -4.00 -9.53 18.14
C GLU A 447 -4.37 -8.06 18.01
N GLU A 448 -4.66 -7.61 16.80
CA GLU A 448 -5.24 -6.31 16.54
C GLU A 448 -6.76 -6.40 16.62
N GLU A 449 -7.35 -5.57 17.49
CA GLU A 449 -8.77 -5.40 17.67
C GLU A 449 -9.20 -4.01 17.17
N ARG A 450 -10.32 -3.95 16.43
CA ARG A 450 -10.90 -2.70 15.94
C ARG A 450 -12.33 -2.57 16.43
N ALA A 451 -12.67 -1.41 17.00
CA ALA A 451 -14.03 -1.04 17.32
C ALA A 451 -14.74 -0.65 16.01
N VAL A 452 -15.32 -1.63 15.32
CA VAL A 452 -16.12 -1.39 14.12
C VAL A 452 -17.45 -0.77 14.55
N ILE A 453 -17.60 0.55 14.45
CA ILE A 453 -18.93 1.18 14.54
C ILE A 453 -19.62 0.93 13.19
N ASN A 454 -20.32 -0.20 13.09
CA ASN A 454 -21.29 -0.42 12.03
C ASN A 454 -22.53 0.44 12.33
N SER A 455 -22.64 1.61 11.71
CA SER A 455 -23.98 2.14 11.42
C SER A 455 -24.50 1.35 10.22
N LEU A 456 -25.41 0.42 10.48
CA LEU A 456 -26.27 -0.19 9.47
C LEU A 456 -27.07 0.90 8.73
#